data_AF-A0A7R9J178-F1
#
_entry.id   AF-A0A7R9J178-F1
#
_cell.length_a   1.000
_cell.length_b   1.000
_cell.length_c   1.000
_cell.angle_alpha   90.00
_cell.angle_beta   90.00
_cell.angle_gamma   90.00
#
_symmetry.space_group_name_H-M   'P 1'
#
loop_
_entity.id
_entity.type
_entity.pdbx_description
1 polymer ?
#
loop_
_entity_poly.entity_id
_entity_poly.type
_entity_poly.pdbx_seq_one_letter_code
_entity_poly.pdbx_strand_id
1 'polypeptide(L)'
;MKMREWRLVRAKTNKLGSGTDQLAPSWVDWGLEGSVEVPVANCNEKYYNAQKTTDIKLDDFITYWKDYSEKGHPSDMPSLYLKDWHFPKDFPEANIYRVPQYFASDWLNEYLCGKTSINDDYRFVTPFHADVFTSFSWSANVCGRKRWLLFPPGQENNLRDKFGRLAYDATAPELHDSTMFPNYHKLCGHFEIIQKAGEVIFVPSGWHHQVWNLEDTISINHNWVNGCNIKTMWDSLQNNLLAVKKEVEDYSAIDGWEDHCQLMLRATYGMNYEEFYNFLHFIATRRLDYLGNNNPNIMFGEWKIGINHAIFDLVQLKKCNLVKSSK
;
A
#
# COMPACT_ATOMS: atom_id res chain seq x y z
N MET A 1 3.83 -19.83 -12.35
CA MET A 1 5.15 -19.24 -12.68
C MET A 1 5.82 -18.87 -11.36
N LYS A 2 6.81 -19.65 -10.89
CA LYS A 2 7.50 -19.35 -9.62
C LYS A 2 8.37 -18.11 -9.86
N MET A 3 8.10 -17.01 -9.16
CA MET A 3 9.03 -15.86 -9.07
C MET A 3 10.32 -16.36 -8.43
N ARG A 4 11.25 -16.87 -9.24
CA ARG A 4 12.57 -17.27 -8.79
C ARG A 4 13.46 -16.04 -8.86
N GLU A 5 14.01 -15.68 -7.71
CA GLU A 5 14.98 -14.61 -7.47
C GLU A 5 14.41 -13.21 -7.21
N TRP A 6 13.82 -13.05 -6.03
CA TRP A 6 14.00 -11.82 -5.27
C TRP A 6 15.40 -11.82 -4.66
N ARG A 7 16.18 -10.77 -4.86
CA ARG A 7 17.46 -10.56 -4.18
C ARG A 7 17.38 -9.22 -3.48
N LEU A 8 17.52 -9.22 -2.15
CA LEU A 8 18.06 -8.03 -1.47
C LEU A 8 19.34 -7.68 -2.20
N VAL A 9 19.51 -6.42 -2.57
CA VAL A 9 20.78 -5.97 -3.11
C VAL A 9 21.75 -6.18 -1.95
N ARG A 10 22.74 -7.06 -2.14
CA ARG A 10 23.70 -7.40 -1.09
C ARG A 10 24.24 -6.09 -0.50
N ALA A 11 23.90 -5.80 0.76
CA ALA A 11 24.75 -4.94 1.56
C ALA A 11 26.16 -5.52 1.44
N LYS A 12 27.15 -4.69 1.16
CA LYS A 12 28.54 -5.10 0.99
C LYS A 12 29.10 -5.61 2.32
N THR A 13 28.73 -6.81 2.76
CA THR A 13 29.35 -7.47 3.90
C THR A 13 29.85 -8.84 3.45
N ASN A 14 31.16 -8.90 3.21
CA ASN A 14 31.89 -10.15 3.05
C ASN A 14 31.84 -10.93 4.36
N LYS A 15 30.91 -11.87 4.51
CA LYS A 15 31.04 -13.08 5.35
C LYS A 15 29.78 -13.96 5.22
N LEU A 16 29.85 -14.97 4.36
CA LEU A 16 28.95 -16.13 4.42
C LEU A 16 29.58 -17.14 5.37
N GLY A 17 29.07 -17.22 6.59
CA GLY A 17 29.23 -18.39 7.44
C GLY A 17 28.21 -19.44 7.03
N SER A 18 28.66 -20.65 6.72
CA SER A 18 27.81 -21.82 6.46
C SER A 18 27.15 -22.27 7.77
N GLY A 19 25.93 -21.83 8.03
CA GLY A 19 25.13 -22.24 9.18
C GLY A 19 23.65 -22.02 8.90
N THR A 20 22.82 -22.99 9.26
CA THR A 20 21.38 -23.04 9.03
C THR A 20 20.55 -22.10 9.93
N ASP A 21 21.15 -21.08 10.51
CA ASP A 21 20.45 -20.04 11.26
C ASP A 21 20.31 -18.82 10.35
N GLN A 22 19.09 -18.61 9.83
CA GLN A 22 18.70 -17.37 9.16
C GLN A 22 18.72 -16.24 10.19
N LEU A 23 19.91 -15.67 10.43
CA LEU A 23 20.03 -14.38 11.09
C LEU A 23 19.22 -13.38 10.27
N ALA A 24 18.14 -12.85 10.86
CA ALA A 24 17.44 -11.71 10.31
C ALA A 24 18.47 -10.62 10.01
N PRO A 25 18.41 -9.92 8.86
CA PRO A 25 19.30 -8.79 8.61
C PRO A 25 19.17 -7.84 9.80
N SER A 26 20.29 -7.57 10.47
CA SER A 26 20.27 -6.62 11.57
C SER A 26 20.28 -5.21 10.99
N TRP A 27 19.62 -4.25 11.63
CA TRP A 27 19.70 -2.84 11.26
C TRP A 27 21.16 -2.33 11.21
N VAL A 28 22.03 -2.99 11.98
CA VAL A 28 23.49 -2.82 11.98
C VAL A 28 24.12 -3.24 10.64
N ASP A 29 23.64 -4.31 10.01
CA ASP A 29 24.08 -4.75 8.68
C ASP A 29 23.70 -3.76 7.56
N TRP A 30 22.74 -2.87 7.83
CA TRP A 30 22.36 -1.77 6.93
C TRP A 30 23.08 -0.45 7.25
N GLY A 31 23.95 -0.43 8.25
CA GLY A 31 24.69 0.76 8.67
C GLY A 31 23.80 1.85 9.25
N LEU A 32 22.61 1.50 9.74
CA LEU A 32 21.60 2.43 10.26
C LEU A 32 21.76 2.64 11.77
N GLU A 33 22.99 2.80 12.24
CA GLU A 33 23.24 3.29 13.60
C GLU A 33 22.89 4.79 13.63
N GLY A 34 21.87 5.20 14.42
CA GLY A 34 21.60 6.62 14.58
C GLY A 34 20.20 7.05 15.05
N SER A 35 20.13 8.34 15.36
CA SER A 35 18.97 9.07 15.89
C SER A 35 17.89 9.39 14.86
N VAL A 36 17.70 8.57 13.83
CA VAL A 36 16.70 8.80 12.78
C VAL A 36 15.31 8.58 13.34
N GLU A 37 14.41 9.51 13.06
CA GLU A 37 13.02 9.40 13.46
C GLU A 37 12.29 8.45 12.51
N VAL A 38 11.59 7.48 13.09
CA VAL A 38 10.82 6.47 12.37
C VAL A 38 9.37 6.45 12.87
N PRO A 39 8.40 6.30 11.95
CA PRO A 39 7.00 6.18 12.31
C PRO A 39 6.71 4.86 13.01
N VAL A 40 6.10 4.93 14.19
CA VAL A 40 5.72 3.76 15.00
C VAL A 40 4.26 3.86 15.41
N ALA A 41 3.48 2.85 15.06
CA ALA A 41 2.08 2.71 15.42
C ALA A 41 1.93 1.88 16.72
N ASN A 42 1.04 2.30 17.62
CA ASN A 42 0.62 1.47 18.75
C ASN A 42 -0.63 0.68 18.36
N CYS A 43 -0.48 -0.63 18.14
CA CYS A 43 -1.54 -1.55 17.73
C CYS A 43 -2.64 -1.74 18.80
N ASN A 44 -2.35 -1.41 20.06
CA ASN A 44 -3.32 -1.49 21.16
C ASN A 44 -4.17 -0.20 21.28
N GLU A 45 -3.76 0.91 20.65
CA GLU A 45 -4.45 2.20 20.71
C GLU A 45 -5.10 2.53 19.36
N LYS A 46 -6.43 2.46 19.32
CA LYS A 46 -7.23 2.91 18.17
C LYS A 46 -7.34 4.44 18.17
N TYR A 47 -7.05 5.05 17.04
CA TYR A 47 -7.33 6.45 16.74
C TYR A 47 -8.23 6.50 15.50
N TYR A 48 -9.53 6.72 15.73
CA TYR A 48 -10.58 6.50 14.72
C TYR A 48 -10.51 5.09 14.11
N ASN A 49 -10.36 4.99 12.79
CA ASN A 49 -10.25 3.73 12.04
C ASN A 49 -8.79 3.29 11.82
N ALA A 50 -7.82 3.97 12.45
CA ALA A 50 -6.40 3.70 12.33
C ALA A 50 -5.75 3.43 13.70
N GLN A 51 -4.47 3.09 13.68
CA GLN A 51 -3.64 2.98 14.88
C GLN A 51 -2.98 4.32 15.16
N LYS A 52 -2.87 4.70 16.43
CA LYS A 52 -2.16 5.93 16.82
C LYS A 52 -0.68 5.79 16.46
N THR A 53 -0.17 6.75 15.69
CA THR A 53 1.21 6.74 15.18
C THR A 53 1.99 7.92 15.73
N THR A 54 3.24 7.69 16.11
CA THR A 54 4.18 8.69 16.61
C THR A 54 5.56 8.43 16.03
N ASP A 55 6.32 9.49 15.79
CA ASP A 55 7.72 9.38 15.38
C ASP A 55 8.60 9.22 16.63
N ILE A 56 9.44 8.19 16.63
CA ILE A 56 10.43 7.94 17.69
C ILE A 56 11.79 7.64 17.06
N LYS A 57 12.88 7.72 17.84
CA LYS A 57 14.20 7.35 17.32
C LYS A 57 14.26 5.86 17.06
N LEU A 58 14.90 5.46 15.96
CA LEU A 58 15.10 4.05 15.60
C LEU A 58 15.80 3.28 16.73
N ASP A 59 16.82 3.86 17.37
CA ASP A 59 17.52 3.23 18.49
C ASP A 59 16.60 2.97 19.70
N ASP A 60 15.68 3.90 19.98
CA ASP A 60 14.70 3.75 21.06
C ASP A 60 13.69 2.64 20.71
N PHE A 61 13.23 2.58 19.45
CA PHE A 61 12.37 1.49 18.97
C PHE A 61 13.06 0.13 19.05
N ILE A 62 14.31 0.02 18.61
CA ILE A 62 15.08 -1.24 18.64
C ILE A 62 15.29 -1.70 20.09
N THR A 63 15.65 -0.77 20.99
CA THR A 63 15.81 -1.07 22.41
C THR A 63 14.50 -1.57 23.01
N TYR A 64 13.40 -0.89 22.71
CA TYR A 64 12.06 -1.29 23.14
C TYR A 64 11.67 -2.69 22.61
N TRP A 65 11.85 -2.93 21.31
CA TRP A 65 11.48 -4.20 20.67
C TRP A 65 12.26 -5.38 21.25
N LYS A 66 13.56 -5.22 21.52
CA LYS A 66 14.39 -6.25 22.17
C LYS A 66 13.85 -6.60 23.56
N ASP A 67 13.61 -5.59 24.40
CA ASP A 67 13.05 -5.78 25.75
C ASP A 67 11.65 -6.43 25.70
N TYR A 68 10.81 -6.00 24.76
CA TYR A 68 9.47 -6.56 24.53
C TYR A 68 9.52 -8.04 24.12
N SER A 69 10.46 -8.41 23.25
CA SER A 69 10.68 -9.78 22.79
C SER A 69 11.26 -10.68 23.90
N GLU A 70 12.28 -10.21 24.64
CA GLU A 70 12.91 -10.94 25.75
C GLU A 70 11.93 -11.24 26.89
N LYS A 71 10.95 -10.37 27.12
CA LYS A 71 9.87 -10.57 28.10
C LYS A 71 8.73 -11.46 27.61
N GLY A 72 8.81 -11.98 26.38
CA GLY A 72 7.78 -12.88 25.82
C GLY A 72 6.49 -12.17 25.40
N HIS A 73 6.59 -10.96 24.87
CA HIS A 73 5.47 -10.16 24.35
C HIS A 73 4.35 -9.92 25.39
N PRO A 74 4.66 -9.28 26.51
CA PRO A 74 3.71 -9.11 27.60
C PRO A 74 2.56 -8.17 27.19
N SER A 75 1.33 -8.50 27.63
CA SER A 75 0.11 -7.80 27.21
C SER A 75 -0.09 -6.42 27.83
N ASP A 76 0.63 -6.12 28.91
CA ASP A 76 0.60 -4.84 29.63
C ASP A 76 1.57 -3.80 29.02
N MET A 77 2.41 -4.20 28.07
CA MET A 77 3.23 -3.30 27.27
C MET A 77 2.52 -2.91 25.96
N PRO A 78 2.73 -1.67 25.45
CA PRO A 78 2.21 -1.26 24.15
C PRO A 78 2.61 -2.20 23.00
N SER A 79 1.71 -2.52 22.09
CA SER A 79 2.09 -3.30 20.91
C SER A 79 2.60 -2.35 19.83
N LEU A 80 3.90 -2.03 19.87
CA LEU A 80 4.49 -1.08 18.92
C LEU A 80 4.86 -1.75 17.60
N TYR A 81 4.54 -1.09 16.49
CA TYR A 81 4.83 -1.56 15.14
C TYR A 81 5.43 -0.42 14.30
N LEU A 82 6.70 -0.57 13.90
CA LEU A 82 7.34 0.32 12.94
C LEU A 82 6.79 0.01 11.54
N LYS A 83 6.05 0.97 10.97
CA LYS A 83 5.38 0.86 9.66
C LYS A 83 5.33 2.22 8.98
N ASP A 84 5.07 2.20 7.67
CA ASP A 84 4.97 3.41 6.84
C ASP A 84 6.29 4.21 6.78
N TRP A 85 7.43 3.55 7.04
CA TRP A 85 8.74 4.17 6.87
C TRP A 85 9.18 4.17 5.40
N HIS A 86 9.29 5.37 4.82
CA HIS A 86 9.70 5.61 3.44
C HIS A 86 11.23 5.51 3.26
N PHE A 87 11.84 4.40 3.68
CA PHE A 87 13.30 4.24 3.76
C PHE A 87 14.10 4.70 2.51
N PRO A 88 13.74 4.34 1.26
CA PRO A 88 14.50 4.76 0.07
C PRO A 88 14.50 6.26 -0.18
N LYS A 89 13.56 7.01 0.41
CA LYS A 89 13.50 8.47 0.35
C LYS A 89 14.55 9.10 1.26
N ASP A 90 14.68 8.57 2.48
CA ASP A 90 15.65 9.07 3.47
C ASP A 90 17.08 8.62 3.13
N PHE A 91 17.23 7.43 2.54
CA PHE A 91 18.51 6.81 2.20
C PHE A 91 18.55 6.29 0.76
N PRO A 92 18.49 7.17 -0.26
CA PRO A 92 18.45 6.75 -1.67
C PRO A 92 19.68 5.95 -2.10
N GLU A 93 20.85 6.25 -1.51
CA GLU A 93 22.11 5.57 -1.81
C GLU A 93 22.25 4.18 -1.18
N ALA A 94 21.39 3.84 -0.20
CA ALA A 94 21.46 2.56 0.50
C ALA A 94 21.07 1.38 -0.42
N ASN A 95 20.24 1.65 -1.44
CA ASN A 95 19.84 0.70 -2.49
C ASN A 95 19.60 -0.73 -1.96
N ILE A 96 18.76 -0.86 -0.94
CA ILE A 96 18.61 -2.10 -0.16
C ILE A 96 17.80 -3.20 -0.87
N TYR A 97 16.99 -2.84 -1.87
CA TYR A 97 16.21 -3.79 -2.66
C TYR A 97 16.03 -3.30 -4.10
N ARG A 98 15.66 -4.26 -4.95
CA ARG A 98 15.36 -4.05 -6.36
C ARG A 98 13.89 -4.36 -6.61
N VAL A 99 13.15 -3.46 -7.24
CA VAL A 99 11.76 -3.74 -7.66
C VAL A 99 11.77 -4.79 -8.77
N PRO A 100 11.00 -5.89 -8.68
CA PRO A 100 10.90 -6.86 -9.76
C PRO A 100 10.28 -6.26 -11.02
N GLN A 101 10.73 -6.74 -12.19
CA GLN A 101 10.21 -6.29 -13.49
C GLN A 101 8.68 -6.34 -13.61
N TYR A 102 8.04 -7.32 -12.96
CA TYR A 102 6.59 -7.52 -13.02
C TYR A 102 5.81 -6.43 -12.29
N PHE A 103 6.46 -5.72 -11.36
CA PHE A 103 5.88 -4.64 -10.56
C PHE A 103 6.46 -3.27 -10.96
N ALA A 104 7.32 -3.22 -11.99
CA ALA A 104 8.04 -2.02 -12.36
C ALA A 104 7.18 -0.98 -13.11
N SER A 105 6.06 -1.39 -13.71
CA SER A 105 5.07 -0.45 -14.27
C SER A 105 4.22 0.08 -13.13
N ASP A 106 4.78 1.04 -12.40
CA ASP A 106 4.20 1.71 -11.24
C ASP A 106 4.01 3.18 -11.56
N TRP A 107 2.79 3.53 -11.97
CA TRP A 107 2.49 4.89 -12.38
C TRP A 107 2.46 5.85 -11.17
N LEU A 108 2.10 5.38 -9.97
CA LEU A 108 2.05 6.24 -8.78
C LEU A 108 3.46 6.73 -8.42
N ASN A 109 4.42 5.81 -8.28
CA ASN A 109 5.82 6.20 -8.05
C ASN A 109 6.39 6.97 -9.24
N GLU A 110 6.04 6.62 -10.48
CA GLU A 110 6.48 7.38 -11.67
C GLU A 110 6.03 8.85 -11.62
N TYR A 111 4.80 9.11 -11.16
CA TYR A 111 4.22 10.44 -11.04
C TYR A 111 4.79 11.23 -9.85
N LEU A 112 4.91 10.58 -8.69
CA LEU A 112 5.43 11.20 -7.47
C LEU A 112 6.91 11.55 -7.61
N CYS A 113 7.76 10.61 -8.05
CA CYS A 113 9.18 10.90 -8.29
C CYS A 113 9.38 11.91 -9.43
N GLY A 114 8.45 11.98 -10.38
CA GLY A 114 8.47 12.96 -11.48
C GLY A 114 8.08 14.39 -11.06
N LYS A 115 7.42 14.55 -9.91
CA LYS A 115 7.05 15.86 -9.33
C LYS A 115 7.88 16.12 -8.08
N THR A 116 8.94 16.91 -8.22
CA THR A 116 9.85 17.32 -7.13
C THR A 116 9.17 18.07 -5.97
N SER A 117 7.89 18.40 -6.08
CA SER A 117 7.09 19.11 -5.07
C SER A 117 6.15 18.22 -4.24
N ILE A 118 6.02 16.92 -4.52
CA ILE A 118 5.16 16.01 -3.75
C ILE A 118 6.04 15.09 -2.91
N ASN A 119 5.96 15.22 -1.58
CA ASN A 119 6.86 14.57 -0.63
C ASN A 119 6.29 13.28 -0.03
N ASP A 120 5.68 12.40 -0.84
CA ASP A 120 4.96 11.21 -0.37
C ASP A 120 5.30 9.96 -1.22
N ASP A 121 5.25 8.76 -0.65
CA ASP A 121 5.27 7.49 -1.38
C ASP A 121 4.16 6.55 -0.84
N TYR A 122 3.34 5.96 -1.71
CA TYR A 122 2.13 5.22 -1.28
C TYR A 122 2.46 3.83 -0.74
N ARG A 123 2.92 3.73 0.51
CA ARG A 123 3.22 2.47 1.21
C ARG A 123 2.53 2.45 2.56
N PHE A 124 1.51 1.61 2.72
CA PHE A 124 0.73 1.53 3.95
C PHE A 124 0.44 0.08 4.36
N VAL A 125 0.20 -0.14 5.67
CA VAL A 125 -0.42 -1.36 6.21
C VAL A 125 -1.47 -0.98 7.24
N THR A 126 -2.72 -1.40 7.06
CA THR A 126 -3.83 -1.12 7.98
C THR A 126 -4.52 -2.42 8.44
N PRO A 127 -5.41 -2.37 9.46
CA PRO A 127 -6.34 -3.47 9.82
C PRO A 127 -7.14 -3.98 8.62
N PHE A 128 -8.04 -4.96 8.76
CA PHE A 128 -8.75 -5.57 7.63
C PHE A 128 -9.23 -4.56 6.56
N HIS A 129 -8.61 -4.57 5.38
CA HIS A 129 -8.78 -3.53 4.36
C HIS A 129 -8.50 -4.05 2.96
N ALA A 130 -8.94 -3.31 1.94
CA ALA A 130 -8.35 -3.36 0.61
C ALA A 130 -7.49 -2.10 0.41
N ASP A 131 -6.46 -2.21 -0.43
CA ASP A 131 -5.55 -1.09 -0.68
C ASP A 131 -6.25 0.14 -1.27
N VAL A 132 -5.83 1.32 -0.82
CA VAL A 132 -6.33 2.62 -1.29
C VAL A 132 -6.15 2.77 -2.81
N PHE A 133 -6.93 3.66 -3.40
CA PHE A 133 -6.99 3.89 -4.85
C PHE A 133 -7.32 2.67 -5.70
N THR A 134 -7.82 1.58 -5.10
CA THR A 134 -7.95 0.28 -5.79
C THR A 134 -6.62 -0.14 -6.42
N SER A 135 -5.51 0.23 -5.78
CA SER A 135 -4.17 -0.14 -6.21
C SER A 135 -3.97 -1.65 -6.11
N PHE A 136 -2.94 -2.13 -6.79
CA PHE A 136 -2.34 -3.41 -6.49
C PHE A 136 -1.38 -3.24 -5.31
N SER A 137 -1.08 -4.33 -4.60
CA SER A 137 0.02 -4.35 -3.62
C SER A 137 0.91 -5.57 -3.80
N TRP A 138 2.20 -5.40 -3.50
CA TRP A 138 3.11 -6.52 -3.35
C TRP A 138 3.86 -6.37 -2.03
N SER A 139 4.02 -7.48 -1.31
CA SER A 139 4.77 -7.53 -0.05
C SER A 139 5.86 -8.59 -0.16
N ALA A 140 7.11 -8.16 -0.07
CA ALA A 140 8.27 -9.04 -0.01
C ALA A 140 8.69 -9.24 1.44
N ASN A 141 8.65 -10.49 1.91
CA ASN A 141 9.02 -10.79 3.29
C ASN A 141 10.52 -11.02 3.39
N VAL A 142 11.22 -10.17 4.13
CA VAL A 142 12.68 -10.20 4.25
C VAL A 142 13.10 -11.25 5.28
N CYS A 143 12.48 -11.23 6.46
CA CYS A 143 12.69 -12.22 7.52
C CYS A 143 11.38 -12.52 8.26
N GLY A 144 11.38 -13.54 9.11
CA GLY A 144 10.20 -13.96 9.86
C GLY A 144 9.11 -14.60 9.00
N ARG A 145 7.88 -14.58 9.51
CA ARG A 145 6.72 -15.19 8.88
C ARG A 145 5.48 -14.34 9.07
N LYS A 146 4.69 -14.24 7.99
CA LYS A 146 3.39 -13.57 8.01
C LYS A 146 2.26 -14.53 7.73
N ARG A 147 1.15 -14.36 8.45
CA ARG A 147 -0.14 -14.97 8.14
C ARG A 147 -0.99 -13.95 7.42
N TRP A 148 -1.52 -14.33 6.26
CA TRP A 148 -2.43 -13.52 5.46
C TRP A 148 -3.78 -14.22 5.37
N LEU A 149 -4.85 -13.47 5.61
CA LEU A 149 -6.18 -13.81 5.12
C LEU A 149 -6.49 -12.89 3.94
N LEU A 150 -6.88 -13.46 2.80
CA LEU A 150 -7.26 -12.71 1.60
C LEU A 150 -8.68 -13.07 1.16
N PHE A 151 -9.49 -12.04 0.94
CA PHE A 151 -10.90 -12.12 0.60
C PHE A 151 -11.09 -11.57 -0.81
N PRO A 152 -11.63 -12.38 -1.74
CA PRO A 152 -11.98 -11.92 -3.08
C PRO A 152 -12.94 -10.72 -3.03
N PRO A 153 -12.85 -9.79 -4.00
CA PRO A 153 -13.79 -8.68 -4.10
C PRO A 153 -15.24 -9.16 -4.07
N GLY A 154 -16.06 -8.50 -3.27
CA GLY A 154 -17.44 -8.85 -2.98
C GLY A 154 -17.64 -9.58 -1.64
N GLN A 155 -16.64 -10.32 -1.15
CA GLN A 155 -16.74 -11.05 0.12
C GLN A 155 -16.74 -10.12 1.34
N GLU A 156 -16.16 -8.93 1.22
CA GLU A 156 -16.18 -7.91 2.28
C GLU A 156 -17.61 -7.51 2.68
N ASN A 157 -18.58 -7.61 1.78
CA ASN A 157 -19.97 -7.24 2.07
C ASN A 157 -20.63 -8.21 3.06
N ASN A 158 -20.10 -9.42 3.19
CA ASN A 158 -20.51 -10.39 4.20
C ASN A 158 -19.84 -10.13 5.56
N LEU A 159 -18.82 -9.26 5.61
CA LEU A 159 -18.07 -8.87 6.79
C LEU A 159 -18.45 -7.45 7.27
N ARG A 160 -19.58 -6.92 6.78
CA ARG A 160 -20.13 -5.63 7.22
C ARG A 160 -21.13 -5.82 8.34
N ASP A 161 -21.09 -4.93 9.32
CA ASP A 161 -22.09 -4.85 10.36
C ASP A 161 -23.43 -4.32 9.82
N LYS A 162 -24.48 -4.33 10.65
CA LYS A 162 -25.82 -3.83 10.30
C LYS A 162 -25.85 -2.35 9.90
N PHE A 163 -24.81 -1.58 10.21
CA PHE A 163 -24.66 -0.18 9.83
C PHE A 163 -23.82 -0.01 8.55
N GLY A 164 -23.41 -1.11 7.91
CA GLY A 164 -22.60 -1.11 6.71
C GLY A 164 -21.11 -0.94 6.94
N ARG A 165 -20.65 -0.91 8.20
CA ARG A 165 -19.23 -0.72 8.55
C ARG A 165 -18.49 -2.04 8.43
N LEU A 166 -17.31 -2.01 7.83
CA LEU A 166 -16.47 -3.19 7.70
C LEU A 166 -15.94 -3.63 9.07
N ALA A 167 -15.89 -4.93 9.32
CA ALA A 167 -15.27 -5.49 10.51
C ALA A 167 -13.81 -5.03 10.63
N TYR A 168 -13.38 -4.70 11.86
CA TYR A 168 -12.00 -4.32 12.13
C TYR A 168 -11.05 -5.54 12.09
N ASP A 169 -11.55 -6.68 12.55
CA ASP A 169 -10.84 -7.97 12.58
C ASP A 169 -11.75 -9.05 11.96
N ALA A 170 -11.29 -9.62 10.85
CA ALA A 170 -11.98 -10.67 10.09
C ALA A 170 -12.05 -12.02 10.82
N THR A 171 -11.47 -12.12 12.02
CA THR A 171 -11.50 -13.32 12.88
C THR A 171 -12.25 -13.09 14.19
N ALA A 172 -12.83 -11.90 14.39
CA ALA A 172 -13.47 -11.54 15.64
C ALA A 172 -14.70 -12.44 15.92
N PRO A 173 -14.88 -12.94 17.17
CA PRO A 173 -16.02 -13.79 17.52
C PRO A 173 -17.39 -13.15 17.27
N GLU A 174 -17.47 -11.81 17.37
CA GLU A 174 -18.69 -11.03 17.11
C GLU A 174 -19.24 -11.18 15.69
N LEU A 175 -18.42 -11.60 14.72
CA LEU A 175 -18.88 -11.89 13.35
C LEU A 175 -19.97 -12.97 13.31
N HIS A 176 -20.00 -13.87 14.30
CA HIS A 176 -21.02 -14.91 14.42
C HIS A 176 -22.36 -14.40 14.99
N ASP A 177 -22.41 -13.17 15.52
CA ASP A 177 -23.66 -12.56 15.95
C ASP A 177 -24.46 -12.08 14.74
N SER A 178 -25.45 -12.88 14.33
CA SER A 178 -26.34 -12.55 13.21
C SER A 178 -27.14 -11.25 13.38
N THR A 179 -27.28 -10.71 14.60
CA THR A 179 -27.92 -9.42 14.83
C THR A 179 -27.01 -8.25 14.50
N MET A 180 -25.69 -8.45 14.61
CA MET A 180 -24.67 -7.46 14.31
C MET A 180 -24.12 -7.62 12.90
N PHE A 181 -23.86 -8.85 12.45
CA PHE A 181 -23.32 -9.19 11.13
C PHE A 181 -24.31 -10.09 10.37
N PRO A 182 -25.40 -9.51 9.83
CA PRO A 182 -26.51 -10.28 9.26
C PRO A 182 -26.11 -11.11 8.04
N ASN A 183 -25.05 -10.74 7.33
CA ASN A 183 -24.60 -11.43 6.11
C ASN A 183 -23.43 -12.39 6.32
N TYR A 184 -22.87 -12.52 7.52
CA TYR A 184 -21.67 -13.34 7.75
C TYR A 184 -21.86 -14.81 7.36
N HIS A 185 -23.06 -15.36 7.58
CA HIS A 185 -23.41 -16.73 7.16
C HIS A 185 -23.34 -16.96 5.64
N LYS A 186 -23.25 -15.91 4.81
CA LYS A 186 -23.12 -15.97 3.35
C LYS A 186 -21.67 -15.94 2.87
N LEU A 187 -20.70 -15.78 3.77
CA LEU A 187 -19.28 -15.76 3.42
C LEU A 187 -18.88 -17.08 2.76
N CYS A 188 -18.39 -17.01 1.52
CA CYS A 188 -18.03 -18.20 0.73
C CYS A 188 -16.63 -18.73 1.07
N GLY A 189 -15.85 -17.98 1.85
CA GLY A 189 -14.51 -18.34 2.29
C GLY A 189 -13.47 -17.26 2.01
N HIS A 190 -12.24 -17.57 2.40
CA HIS A 190 -11.05 -16.74 2.21
C HIS A 190 -9.85 -17.62 1.90
N PHE A 191 -8.79 -17.02 1.37
CA PHE A 191 -7.50 -17.67 1.22
C PHE A 191 -6.65 -17.40 2.45
N GLU A 192 -6.07 -18.44 3.02
CA GLU A 192 -5.11 -18.32 4.11
C GLU A 192 -3.72 -18.70 3.60
N ILE A 193 -2.74 -17.82 3.81
CA ILE A 193 -1.37 -17.99 3.34
C ILE A 193 -0.39 -17.71 4.48
N ILE A 194 0.56 -18.63 4.67
CA ILE A 194 1.74 -18.40 5.51
C ILE A 194 2.90 -18.02 4.58
N GLN A 195 3.23 -16.73 4.56
CA GLN A 195 4.36 -16.19 3.81
C GLN A 195 5.64 -16.35 4.63
N LYS A 196 6.66 -16.96 4.03
CA LYS A 196 7.99 -17.19 4.62
C LYS A 196 9.00 -16.15 4.16
N ALA A 197 10.14 -16.08 4.84
CA ALA A 197 11.28 -15.26 4.41
C ALA A 197 11.69 -15.58 2.96
N GLY A 198 11.93 -14.52 2.17
CA GLY A 198 12.27 -14.57 0.76
C GLY A 198 11.07 -14.73 -0.19
N GLU A 199 9.85 -14.95 0.32
CA GLU A 199 8.64 -15.04 -0.50
C GLU A 199 8.00 -13.68 -0.73
N VAL A 200 7.35 -13.54 -1.89
CA VAL A 200 6.64 -12.32 -2.27
C VAL A 200 5.20 -12.65 -2.63
N ILE A 201 4.29 -11.94 -2.00
CA ILE A 201 2.87 -12.01 -2.29
C ILE A 201 2.46 -10.82 -3.15
N PHE A 202 1.60 -11.09 -4.14
CA PHE A 202 0.90 -10.09 -4.92
C PHE A 202 -0.56 -10.08 -4.49
N VAL A 203 -1.06 -8.91 -4.11
CA VAL A 203 -2.45 -8.65 -3.74
C VAL A 203 -3.14 -7.95 -4.90
N PRO A 204 -4.10 -8.60 -5.59
CA PRO A 204 -4.82 -7.95 -6.67
C PRO A 204 -5.73 -6.83 -6.14
N SER A 205 -6.04 -5.88 -7.03
CA SER A 205 -6.93 -4.75 -6.73
C SER A 205 -8.27 -5.21 -6.15
N GLY A 206 -8.70 -4.55 -5.06
CA GLY A 206 -9.98 -4.78 -4.39
C GLY A 206 -10.02 -6.00 -3.45
N TRP A 207 -8.92 -6.74 -3.31
CA TRP A 207 -8.86 -7.85 -2.38
C TRP A 207 -8.68 -7.35 -0.95
N HIS A 208 -9.70 -7.60 -0.13
CA HIS A 208 -9.59 -7.28 1.29
C HIS A 208 -8.67 -8.29 1.97
N HIS A 209 -7.82 -7.83 2.87
CA HIS A 209 -6.84 -8.68 3.51
C HIS A 209 -6.51 -8.23 4.93
N GLN A 210 -6.10 -9.20 5.75
CA GLN A 210 -5.62 -8.98 7.11
C GLN A 210 -4.34 -9.78 7.33
N VAL A 211 -3.37 -9.17 8.00
CA VAL A 211 -2.01 -9.68 8.11
C VAL A 211 -1.56 -9.68 9.55
N TRP A 212 -0.93 -10.77 9.98
CA TRP A 212 -0.28 -10.89 11.27
C TRP A 212 1.17 -11.32 11.08
N ASN A 213 2.07 -10.71 11.84
CA ASN A 213 3.43 -11.22 11.99
C ASN A 213 3.38 -12.37 13.01
N LEU A 214 3.82 -13.56 12.59
CA LEU A 214 3.88 -14.75 13.45
C LEU A 214 5.22 -14.87 14.20
N GLU A 215 6.23 -14.17 13.69
CA GLU A 215 7.61 -14.13 14.18
C GLU A 215 8.12 -12.69 14.00
N ASP A 216 9.29 -12.36 14.55
CA ASP A 216 9.95 -11.09 14.28
C ASP A 216 10.19 -10.92 12.77
N THR A 217 9.58 -9.89 12.20
CA THR A 217 9.36 -9.80 10.75
C THR A 217 9.75 -8.42 10.21
N ILE A 218 10.50 -8.43 9.12
CA ILE A 218 10.76 -7.25 8.27
C ILE A 218 10.20 -7.54 6.88
N SER A 219 9.50 -6.57 6.30
CA SER A 219 8.92 -6.69 4.97
C SER A 219 8.97 -5.37 4.21
N ILE A 220 9.04 -5.47 2.90
CA ILE A 220 8.94 -4.33 1.99
C ILE A 220 7.61 -4.42 1.26
N ASN A 221 6.83 -3.33 1.32
CA ASN A 221 5.50 -3.25 0.72
C ASN A 221 5.46 -2.10 -0.28
N HIS A 222 4.81 -2.29 -1.43
CA HIS A 222 4.52 -1.24 -2.40
C HIS A 222 3.09 -1.37 -2.86
N ASN A 223 2.41 -0.23 -2.94
CA ASN A 223 1.14 -0.12 -3.63
C ASN A 223 1.37 0.58 -4.97
N TRP A 224 0.75 0.07 -6.03
CA TRP A 224 0.91 0.67 -7.36
C TRP A 224 -0.35 0.58 -8.23
N VAL A 225 -0.41 1.49 -9.20
CA VAL A 225 -1.43 1.54 -10.24
C VAL A 225 -0.74 1.52 -11.60
N ASN A 226 -1.38 0.89 -12.59
CA ASN A 226 -0.98 0.98 -13.98
C ASN A 226 -2.18 0.80 -14.92
N GLY A 227 -1.90 0.60 -16.21
CA GLY A 227 -2.94 0.43 -17.22
C GLY A 227 -3.93 -0.70 -16.90
N CYS A 228 -3.54 -1.72 -16.13
CA CYS A 228 -4.41 -2.84 -15.79
C CYS A 228 -5.55 -2.49 -14.82
N ASN A 229 -5.36 -1.52 -13.91
CA ASN A 229 -6.35 -1.13 -12.90
C ASN A 229 -6.73 0.36 -12.93
N ILE A 230 -6.20 1.16 -13.86
CA ILE A 230 -6.51 2.60 -13.90
C ILE A 230 -8.00 2.90 -14.06
N LYS A 231 -8.74 2.06 -14.80
CA LYS A 231 -10.20 2.20 -14.94
C LYS A 231 -10.91 1.96 -13.62
N THR A 232 -10.48 0.98 -12.84
CA THR A 232 -11.02 0.69 -11.51
C THR A 232 -10.75 1.85 -10.55
N MET A 233 -9.54 2.43 -10.59
CA MET A 233 -9.20 3.62 -9.80
C MET A 233 -10.08 4.81 -10.18
N TRP A 234 -10.35 5.00 -11.48
CA TRP A 234 -11.26 6.04 -11.95
C TRP A 234 -12.69 5.82 -11.45
N ASP A 235 -13.24 4.60 -11.60
CA ASP A 235 -14.60 4.28 -11.13
C ASP A 235 -14.74 4.48 -9.63
N SER A 236 -13.72 4.08 -8.87
CA SER A 236 -13.64 4.31 -7.43
C SER A 236 -13.63 5.80 -7.08
N LEU A 237 -12.82 6.61 -7.77
CA LEU A 237 -12.79 8.07 -7.59
C LEU A 237 -14.16 8.70 -7.88
N GLN A 238 -14.84 8.27 -8.94
CA GLN A 238 -16.18 8.74 -9.29
C GLN A 238 -17.21 8.38 -8.21
N ASN A 239 -17.21 7.13 -7.74
CA ASN A 239 -18.13 6.68 -6.69
C ASN A 239 -17.89 7.43 -5.37
N ASN A 240 -16.64 7.73 -5.03
CA ASN A 240 -16.32 8.53 -3.84
C ASN A 240 -16.80 9.98 -3.99
N LEU A 241 -16.68 10.60 -5.17
CA LEU A 241 -17.25 11.94 -5.38
C LEU A 241 -18.77 11.93 -5.23
N LEU A 242 -19.46 10.92 -5.77
CA LEU A 242 -20.91 10.78 -5.62
C LEU A 242 -21.32 10.61 -4.16
N ALA A 243 -20.56 9.82 -3.39
CA ALA A 243 -20.78 9.67 -1.96
C ALA A 243 -20.59 11.01 -1.22
N VAL A 244 -19.49 11.74 -1.47
CA VAL A 244 -19.26 13.06 -0.90
C VAL A 244 -20.41 14.02 -1.22
N LYS A 245 -20.82 14.12 -2.48
CA LYS A 245 -21.93 14.99 -2.90
C LYS A 245 -23.23 14.65 -2.16
N LYS A 246 -23.52 13.36 -2.00
CA LYS A 246 -24.72 12.90 -1.29
C LYS A 246 -24.68 13.26 0.20
N GLU A 247 -23.52 13.11 0.85
CA GLU A 247 -23.37 13.45 2.28
C GLU A 247 -23.52 14.95 2.56
N VAL A 248 -23.22 15.81 1.57
CA VAL A 248 -23.33 17.28 1.71
C VAL A 248 -24.38 17.91 0.81
N GLU A 249 -25.37 17.13 0.38
CA GLU A 249 -26.40 17.56 -0.58
C GLU A 249 -27.24 18.72 -0.04
N ASP A 250 -27.49 18.75 1.28
CA ASP A 250 -28.23 19.81 1.97
C ASP A 250 -27.58 21.20 1.83
N TYR A 251 -26.29 21.25 1.48
CA TYR A 251 -25.53 22.48 1.26
C TYR A 251 -25.33 22.78 -0.23
N SER A 252 -25.98 22.07 -1.15
CA SER A 252 -25.79 22.22 -2.61
C SER A 252 -26.08 23.61 -3.19
N ALA A 253 -26.82 24.45 -2.44
CA ALA A 253 -27.15 25.81 -2.85
C ALA A 253 -26.03 26.84 -2.55
N ILE A 254 -24.96 26.46 -1.83
CA ILE A 254 -23.85 27.39 -1.55
C ILE A 254 -22.99 27.59 -2.80
N ASP A 255 -22.47 28.80 -2.97
CA ASP A 255 -21.48 29.06 -4.01
C ASP A 255 -20.20 28.26 -3.74
N GLY A 256 -19.61 27.69 -4.79
CA GLY A 256 -18.44 26.81 -4.67
C GLY A 256 -18.69 25.43 -4.04
N TRP A 257 -19.94 24.94 -4.00
CA TRP A 257 -20.26 23.60 -3.48
C TRP A 257 -19.45 22.48 -4.16
N GLU A 258 -19.25 22.58 -5.48
CA GLU A 258 -18.45 21.61 -6.25
C GLU A 258 -16.98 21.60 -5.81
N ASP A 259 -16.39 22.77 -5.54
CA ASP A 259 -15.01 22.88 -5.04
C ASP A 259 -14.88 22.30 -3.63
N HIS A 260 -15.89 22.50 -2.78
CA HIS A 260 -15.94 21.86 -1.47
C HIS A 260 -16.04 20.33 -1.59
N CYS A 261 -16.82 19.82 -2.53
CA CYS A 261 -16.88 18.39 -2.81
C CYS A 261 -15.52 17.84 -3.28
N GLN A 262 -14.78 18.57 -4.12
CA GLN A 262 -13.43 18.18 -4.54
C GLN A 262 -12.43 18.24 -3.36
N LEU A 263 -12.54 19.23 -2.47
CA LEU A 263 -11.71 19.32 -1.26
C LEU A 263 -11.95 18.15 -0.31
N MET A 264 -13.22 17.81 -0.05
CA MET A 264 -13.59 16.66 0.77
C MET A 264 -13.16 15.34 0.13
N LEU A 265 -13.35 15.19 -1.18
CA LEU A 265 -12.87 14.03 -1.95
C LEU A 265 -11.36 13.87 -1.81
N ARG A 266 -10.60 14.96 -1.93
CA ARG A 266 -9.16 14.94 -1.72
C ARG A 266 -8.79 14.45 -0.33
N ALA A 267 -9.50 14.92 0.69
CA ALA A 267 -9.23 14.55 2.09
C ALA A 267 -9.59 13.09 2.40
N THR A 268 -10.64 12.54 1.79
CA THR A 268 -11.15 11.18 2.08
C THR A 268 -10.54 10.11 1.17
N TYR A 269 -10.40 10.41 -0.12
CA TYR A 269 -9.86 9.48 -1.11
C TYR A 269 -8.34 9.62 -1.27
N GLY A 270 -7.78 10.81 -1.02
CA GLY A 270 -6.36 11.12 -1.22
C GLY A 270 -6.05 11.76 -2.58
N MET A 271 -7.05 11.98 -3.43
CA MET A 271 -6.89 12.60 -4.75
C MET A 271 -8.21 13.21 -5.21
N ASN A 272 -8.18 14.42 -5.77
CA ASN A 272 -9.35 15.02 -6.45
C ASN A 272 -9.31 14.79 -7.97
N TYR A 273 -10.34 15.25 -8.70
CA TYR A 273 -10.42 15.05 -10.15
C TYR A 273 -9.30 15.77 -10.92
N GLU A 274 -8.89 16.96 -10.48
CA GLU A 274 -7.81 17.72 -11.11
C GLU A 274 -6.47 16.99 -10.94
N GLU A 275 -6.16 16.51 -9.74
CA GLU A 275 -4.97 15.72 -9.45
C GLU A 275 -4.95 14.41 -10.25
N PHE A 276 -6.11 13.75 -10.38
CA PHE A 276 -6.24 12.55 -11.22
C PHE A 276 -6.04 12.85 -12.70
N TYR A 277 -6.60 13.94 -13.21
CA TYR A 277 -6.36 14.38 -14.60
C TYR A 277 -4.87 14.65 -14.83
N ASN A 278 -4.23 15.38 -13.92
CA ASN A 278 -2.80 15.70 -13.99
C ASN A 278 -1.95 14.42 -13.94
N PHE A 279 -2.36 13.44 -13.15
CA PHE A 279 -1.74 12.11 -13.12
C PHE A 279 -1.85 11.39 -14.47
N LEU A 280 -3.04 11.29 -15.06
CA LEU A 280 -3.22 10.68 -16.38
C LEU A 280 -2.46 11.42 -17.48
N HIS A 281 -2.49 12.75 -17.45
CA HIS A 281 -1.79 13.61 -18.41
C HIS A 281 -0.27 13.40 -18.35
N PHE A 282 0.30 13.29 -17.15
CA PHE A 282 1.71 13.01 -16.96
C PHE A 282 2.11 11.67 -17.59
N ILE A 283 1.37 10.60 -17.28
CA ILE A 283 1.64 9.27 -17.87
C ILE A 283 1.47 9.31 -19.39
N ALA A 284 0.37 9.89 -19.90
CA ALA A 284 0.14 10.01 -21.34
C ALA A 284 1.30 10.71 -22.06
N THR A 285 1.76 11.84 -21.50
CA THR A 285 2.85 12.64 -22.08
C THR A 285 4.14 11.82 -22.14
N ARG A 286 4.49 11.09 -21.09
CA ARG A 286 5.70 10.26 -21.07
C ARG A 286 5.65 9.10 -22.07
N ARG A 287 4.48 8.47 -22.25
CA ARG A 287 4.29 7.41 -23.25
C ARG A 287 4.31 7.95 -24.68
N LEU A 288 3.70 9.11 -24.92
CA LEU A 288 3.72 9.78 -26.22
C LEU A 288 5.13 10.25 -26.60
N ASP A 289 5.88 10.83 -25.66
CA ASP A 289 7.29 11.20 -25.86
C ASP A 289 8.13 9.97 -26.25
N TYR A 290 7.95 8.85 -25.54
CA TYR A 290 8.63 7.61 -25.90
C TYR A 290 8.31 7.19 -27.33
N LEU A 291 7.03 7.14 -27.72
CA LEU A 291 6.64 6.69 -29.06
C LEU A 291 7.03 7.67 -30.18
N GLY A 292 7.08 8.98 -29.90
CA GLY A 292 7.45 10.01 -30.88
C GLY A 292 8.95 10.20 -31.05
N ASN A 293 9.70 10.15 -29.96
CA ASN A 293 11.13 10.48 -29.92
C ASN A 293 12.04 9.26 -29.67
N ASN A 294 11.47 8.05 -29.58
CA ASN A 294 12.15 6.80 -29.26
C ASN A 294 12.97 6.87 -27.95
N ASN A 295 12.43 7.58 -26.95
CA ASN A 295 13.02 7.76 -25.63
C ASN A 295 12.34 6.86 -24.56
N PRO A 296 12.80 5.61 -24.35
CA PRO A 296 12.12 4.67 -23.46
C PRO A 296 12.08 5.18 -22.03
N ASN A 297 10.90 5.14 -21.40
CA ASN A 297 10.79 5.48 -19.99
C ASN A 297 11.49 4.40 -19.15
N ILE A 298 12.41 4.84 -18.27
CA ILE A 298 13.15 3.98 -17.34
C ILE A 298 12.50 4.06 -15.97
N MET A 299 11.97 2.95 -15.48
CA MET A 299 11.35 2.80 -14.16
C MET A 299 12.36 2.23 -13.17
N PHE A 300 12.36 2.76 -11.94
CA PHE A 300 13.27 2.34 -10.86
C PHE A 300 14.76 2.30 -11.28
N GLY A 301 15.16 3.21 -12.18
CA GLY A 301 16.55 3.33 -12.67
C GLY A 301 17.02 2.23 -13.64
N GLU A 302 16.21 1.21 -13.92
CA GLU A 302 16.67 0.04 -14.67
C GLU A 302 15.66 -0.55 -15.67
N TRP A 303 14.35 -0.51 -15.38
CA TRP A 303 13.36 -1.22 -16.17
C TRP A 303 12.85 -0.35 -17.31
N LYS A 304 13.12 -0.78 -18.54
CA LYS A 304 12.64 -0.09 -19.74
C LYS A 304 11.27 -0.64 -20.14
N ILE A 305 10.29 0.24 -20.28
CA ILE A 305 9.01 -0.14 -20.90
C ILE A 305 9.21 -0.38 -22.40
N GLY A 306 8.53 -1.39 -22.94
CA GLY A 306 8.52 -1.68 -24.37
C GLY A 306 7.44 -0.90 -25.13
N ILE A 307 7.56 -0.80 -26.45
CA ILE A 307 6.60 -0.11 -27.33
C ILE A 307 5.17 -0.62 -27.12
N ASN A 308 4.98 -1.94 -27.09
CA ASN A 308 3.65 -2.54 -26.87
C ASN A 308 3.06 -2.17 -25.50
N HIS A 309 3.90 -2.02 -24.47
CA HIS A 309 3.49 -1.58 -23.15
C HIS A 309 3.02 -0.12 -23.19
N ALA A 310 3.79 0.77 -23.84
CA ALA A 310 3.42 2.18 -23.96
C ALA A 310 2.11 2.37 -24.75
N ILE A 311 1.91 1.59 -25.83
CA ILE A 311 0.65 1.58 -26.57
C ILE A 311 -0.50 1.07 -25.69
N PHE A 312 -0.27 -0.01 -24.95
CA PHE A 312 -1.27 -0.54 -24.00
C PHE A 312 -1.68 0.53 -22.99
N ASP A 313 -0.72 1.17 -22.33
CA ASP A 313 -0.97 2.24 -21.35
C ASP A 313 -1.86 3.35 -21.93
N LEU A 314 -1.51 3.87 -23.12
CA LEU A 314 -2.30 4.90 -23.80
C LEU A 314 -3.72 4.44 -24.14
N VAL A 315 -3.90 3.17 -24.52
CA VAL A 315 -5.24 2.59 -24.76
C VAL A 315 -6.04 2.51 -23.46
N GLN A 316 -5.41 2.17 -22.34
CA GLN A 316 -6.09 2.10 -21.05
C GLN A 316 -6.51 3.48 -20.55
N LEU A 317 -5.67 4.51 -20.74
CA LEU A 317 -6.00 5.90 -20.39
C LEU A 317 -7.28 6.40 -21.07
N LYS A 318 -7.53 5.98 -22.32
CA LYS A 318 -8.76 6.33 -23.04
C LYS A 318 -10.02 5.79 -22.36
N LYS A 319 -9.92 4.70 -21.59
CA LYS A 319 -11.08 4.11 -20.89
C LYS A 319 -11.57 4.95 -19.72
N CYS A 320 -10.73 5.84 -19.19
CA CYS A 320 -11.12 6.74 -18.12
C CYS A 320 -12.08 7.85 -18.57
N ASN A 321 -12.44 7.93 -19.88
CA ASN A 321 -13.47 8.83 -20.44
C ASN A 321 -13.59 10.15 -19.68
N LEU A 322 -12.48 10.87 -19.55
CA LEU A 322 -12.45 12.19 -18.93
C LEU A 322 -13.23 13.11 -19.85
N VAL A 323 -14.55 13.16 -19.68
CA VAL A 323 -15.39 14.15 -20.34
C VAL A 323 -14.84 15.48 -19.87
N LYS A 324 -14.43 16.34 -20.81
CA LYS A 324 -14.14 17.73 -20.49
C LYS A 324 -15.35 18.23 -19.70
N SER A 325 -15.19 18.48 -18.41
CA SER A 325 -16.06 19.38 -17.67
C SER A 325 -15.76 20.78 -18.21
N SER A 326 -16.15 21.01 -19.47
CA SER A 326 -16.24 22.32 -20.06
C SER A 326 -17.56 22.89 -19.59
N LYS A 327 -17.51 23.63 -18.48
CA LYS A 327 -17.92 25.03 -18.40
C LYS A 327 -17.60 25.61 -17.05
#